data_AF-A0A7C3YJ23-F1
#
_entry.id   AF-A0A7C3YJ23-F1
#
_cell.length_a   1.000
_cell.length_b   1.000
_cell.length_c   1.000
_cell.angle_alpha   90.00
_cell.angle_beta   90.00
_cell.angle_gamma   90.00
#
_symmetry.space_group_name_H-M   'P 1'
#
loop_
_entity.id
_entity.type
_entity.pdbx_description
1 polymer ?
#
loop_
_entity_poly.entity_id
_entity_poly.type
_entity_poly.pdbx_seq_one_letter_code
_entity_poly.pdbx_strand_id
1 'polypeptide(L)'
;MSITVAWGITGAGHFLKETFEVMGELVREDGVKVTAYLSAAGEQVVKIYGLWKRLTEISNGSYLREILVESGEGPGSPRAGRLLRGVYKALIVSPASGNTVAKTVYGIADTLVTNAIAQAQKGRTPIYMVPTDQRGFTEITLPYRVDRSICKLCKPCPVINVCPQNAVKVLDGFPSINLSLCRNCELCVST
;
A
#
# COMPACT_ATOMS: atom_id res chain seq x y z
N MET A 1 0.06 8.51 27.82
CA MET A 1 1.30 7.84 27.39
C MET A 1 1.19 7.68 25.88
N SER A 2 2.14 8.15 25.06
CA SER A 2 1.99 8.04 23.60
C SER A 2 2.37 6.63 23.12
N ILE A 3 1.47 6.00 22.36
CA ILE A 3 1.69 4.68 21.76
C ILE A 3 2.09 4.89 20.30
N THR A 4 3.24 4.36 19.90
CA THR A 4 3.79 4.50 18.55
C THR A 4 3.79 3.14 17.87
N VAL A 5 3.21 3.06 16.69
CA VAL A 5 3.07 1.82 15.91
C VAL A 5 3.68 2.03 14.54
N ALA A 6 4.49 1.06 14.09
CA ALA A 6 4.91 0.98 12.69
C ALA A 6 3.89 0.13 11.92
N TRP A 7 3.49 0.58 10.73
CA TRP A 7 2.52 -0.13 9.90
C TRP A 7 3.06 -0.41 8.50
N GLY A 8 3.42 -1.67 8.24
CA GLY A 8 3.85 -2.16 6.94
C GLY A 8 2.69 -2.44 5.99
N ILE A 9 2.70 -1.83 4.81
CA ILE A 9 1.73 -2.06 3.72
C ILE A 9 2.47 -2.66 2.53
N THR A 10 1.95 -3.79 2.03
CA THR A 10 2.55 -4.55 0.93
C THR A 10 1.67 -4.55 -0.31
N GLY A 11 2.16 -5.17 -1.40
CA GLY A 11 1.48 -5.20 -2.70
C GLY A 11 0.26 -6.10 -2.79
N ALA A 12 -0.66 -6.02 -1.82
CA ALA A 12 -1.90 -6.79 -1.83
C ALA A 12 -3.13 -5.87 -1.71
N GLY A 13 -4.09 -6.06 -2.61
CA GLY A 13 -5.37 -5.33 -2.58
C GLY A 13 -6.41 -5.95 -1.63
N HIS A 14 -6.26 -7.25 -1.33
CA HIS A 14 -7.10 -7.95 -0.35
C HIS A 14 -6.84 -7.38 1.06
N PHE A 15 -7.92 -7.16 1.83
CA PHE A 15 -7.92 -6.52 3.15
C PHE A 15 -7.40 -5.09 3.20
N LEU A 16 -7.17 -4.45 2.05
CA LEU A 16 -6.57 -3.12 2.02
C LEU A 16 -7.54 -2.06 2.58
N LYS A 17 -8.83 -2.12 2.27
CA LYS A 17 -9.81 -1.14 2.75
C LYS A 17 -10.00 -1.28 4.27
N GLU A 18 -10.16 -2.51 4.73
CA GLU A 18 -10.31 -2.93 6.11
C GLU A 18 -9.07 -2.55 6.93
N THR A 19 -7.87 -2.75 6.36
CA THR A 19 -6.62 -2.26 6.96
C THR A 19 -6.70 -0.76 7.23
N PHE A 20 -7.13 0.03 6.26
CA PHE A 20 -7.23 1.48 6.40
C PHE A 20 -8.37 1.91 7.36
N GLU A 21 -9.40 1.08 7.54
CA GLU A 21 -10.44 1.26 8.56
C GLU A 21 -9.85 1.11 9.95
N VAL A 22 -9.17 -0.01 10.21
CA VAL A 22 -8.50 -0.25 11.50
C VAL A 22 -7.42 0.80 11.77
N MET A 23 -6.59 1.17 10.78
CA MET A 23 -5.60 2.25 10.94
C MET A 23 -6.27 3.57 11.32
N GLY A 24 -7.40 3.89 10.68
CA GLY A 24 -8.15 5.12 10.92
C GLY A 24 -8.80 5.15 12.30
N GLU A 25 -9.37 4.04 12.76
CA GLU A 25 -9.90 3.88 14.11
C GLU A 25 -8.80 4.02 15.16
N LEU A 26 -7.66 3.36 14.95
CA LEU A 26 -6.54 3.36 15.87
C LEU A 26 -5.98 4.77 16.12
N VAL A 27 -5.87 5.62 15.10
CA VAL A 27 -5.37 7.01 15.26
C VAL A 27 -6.41 7.98 15.83
N ARG A 28 -7.67 7.55 16.04
CA ARG A 28 -8.66 8.34 16.81
C ARG A 28 -8.45 8.21 18.32
N GLU A 29 -7.76 7.15 18.77
CA GLU A 29 -7.41 7.00 20.17
C GLU A 29 -6.34 8.01 20.59
N ASP A 30 -6.55 8.66 21.73
CA ASP A 30 -5.67 9.72 22.21
C ASP A 30 -4.24 9.22 22.44
N GLY A 31 -3.30 9.88 21.77
CA GLY A 31 -1.87 9.63 21.92
C GLY A 31 -1.30 8.50 21.06
N VAL A 32 -2.11 7.89 20.18
CA VAL A 32 -1.63 6.88 19.22
C VAL A 32 -1.05 7.54 17.96
N LYS A 33 0.11 7.06 17.51
CA LYS A 33 0.80 7.53 16.32
C LYS A 33 1.17 6.36 15.42
N VAL A 34 0.96 6.52 14.12
CA VAL A 34 1.22 5.48 13.11
C VAL A 34 2.20 6.00 12.06
N THR A 35 3.39 5.38 11.98
CA THR A 35 4.30 5.55 10.84
C THR A 35 4.02 4.45 9.82
N ALA A 36 3.71 4.83 8.59
CA ALA A 36 3.45 3.89 7.51
C ALA A 36 4.76 3.53 6.78
N TYR A 37 4.99 2.24 6.56
CA TYR A 37 6.11 1.67 5.82
C TYR A 37 5.55 0.97 4.57
N LEU A 38 5.79 1.54 3.39
CA LEU A 38 5.24 1.04 2.13
C LEU A 38 6.37 0.40 1.32
N SER A 39 6.23 -0.89 1.04
CA SER A 39 7.03 -1.52 -0.03
C SER A 39 6.73 -0.84 -1.37
N ALA A 40 7.62 -0.97 -2.35
CA ALA A 40 7.38 -0.43 -3.70
C ALA A 40 6.01 -0.88 -4.27
N ALA A 41 5.66 -2.16 -4.09
CA ALA A 41 4.37 -2.70 -4.53
C ALA A 41 3.19 -2.17 -3.69
N GLY A 42 3.37 -2.00 -2.38
CA GLY A 42 2.36 -1.42 -1.48
C GLY A 42 2.04 0.03 -1.83
N GLU A 43 3.06 0.83 -2.18
CA GLU A 43 2.87 2.19 -2.66
C GLU A 43 2.00 2.24 -3.92
N GLN A 44 2.27 1.36 -4.89
CA GLN A 44 1.46 1.26 -6.11
C GLN A 44 0.01 0.87 -5.79
N VAL A 45 -0.18 -0.15 -4.97
CA VAL A 45 -1.52 -0.63 -4.59
C VAL A 45 -2.32 0.46 -3.87
N VAL A 46 -1.74 1.16 -2.89
CA VAL A 46 -2.43 2.27 -2.21
C VAL A 46 -2.89 3.35 -3.19
N LYS A 47 -2.07 3.66 -4.20
CA LYS A 47 -2.39 4.65 -5.24
C LYS A 47 -3.49 4.17 -6.19
N ILE A 48 -3.38 2.94 -6.67
CA ILE A 48 -4.33 2.33 -7.61
C ILE A 48 -5.73 2.18 -6.98
N TYR A 49 -5.79 2.02 -5.66
CA TYR A 49 -7.05 1.94 -4.90
C TYR A 49 -7.52 3.31 -4.38
N GLY A 50 -6.82 4.41 -4.68
CA GLY A 50 -7.24 5.77 -4.30
C GLY A 50 -7.10 6.08 -2.81
N LEU A 51 -6.34 5.27 -2.06
CA LEU A 51 -6.23 5.38 -0.60
C LEU A 51 -5.10 6.31 -0.15
N TRP A 52 -4.38 6.93 -1.08
CA TRP A 52 -3.24 7.80 -0.75
C TRP A 52 -3.63 9.00 0.12
N LYS A 53 -4.76 9.66 -0.19
CA LYS A 53 -5.26 10.79 0.62
C LYS A 53 -5.58 10.33 2.05
N ARG A 54 -6.29 9.22 2.19
CA ARG A 54 -6.61 8.62 3.49
C ARG A 54 -5.33 8.25 4.27
N LEU A 55 -4.30 7.77 3.59
CA LEU A 55 -3.01 7.48 4.21
C LEU A 55 -2.37 8.74 4.80
N THR A 56 -2.42 9.87 4.07
CA THR A 56 -1.88 11.15 4.56
C THR A 56 -2.68 11.74 5.72
N GLU A 57 -3.98 11.43 5.84
CA GLU A 57 -4.79 11.82 6.99
C GLU A 57 -4.40 11.03 8.25
N ILE A 58 -4.09 9.74 8.10
CA ILE A 58 -3.62 8.87 9.19
C ILE A 58 -2.18 9.23 9.60
N SER A 59 -1.29 9.29 8.60
CA SER A 59 0.15 9.52 8.71
C SER A 59 0.52 10.82 7.99
N ASN A 60 0.36 11.95 8.70
CA ASN A 60 0.48 13.30 8.14
C ASN A 60 1.91 13.79 7.87
N GLY A 61 2.94 12.95 8.02
CA GLY A 61 4.33 13.32 7.77
C GLY A 61 5.08 13.88 8.98
N SER A 62 4.39 14.16 10.10
CA SER A 62 5.06 14.57 11.34
C SER A 62 5.88 13.43 11.96
N TYR A 63 6.72 13.75 12.95
CA TYR A 63 7.58 12.76 13.59
C TYR A 63 6.78 11.59 14.19
N LEU A 64 7.12 10.37 13.78
CA LEU A 64 6.41 9.11 14.08
C LEU A 64 4.98 9.02 13.51
N ARG A 65 4.70 9.84 12.50
CA ARG A 65 3.51 9.79 11.64
C ARG A 65 3.91 9.90 10.16
N GLU A 66 5.13 9.49 9.82
CA GLU A 66 5.63 9.59 8.45
C GLU A 66 5.02 8.53 7.53
N ILE A 67 5.03 8.81 6.23
CA ILE A 67 4.83 7.81 5.17
C ILE A 67 6.22 7.54 4.58
N LEU A 68 6.73 6.34 4.83
CA LEU A 68 8.02 5.88 4.35
C LEU A 68 7.79 5.00 3.14
N VAL A 69 8.33 5.40 1.99
CA VAL A 69 8.27 4.63 0.74
C VAL A 69 9.66 4.17 0.36
N GLU A 70 9.75 3.00 -0.26
CA GLU A 70 11.02 2.38 -0.65
C GLU A 70 11.87 3.28 -1.55
N SER A 71 11.21 4.01 -2.47
CA SER A 71 11.87 5.00 -3.36
C SER A 71 12.52 6.17 -2.62
N GLY A 72 12.03 6.52 -1.43
CA GLY A 72 12.56 7.60 -0.59
C GLY A 72 13.54 7.14 0.49
N GLU A 73 13.50 5.86 0.87
CA GLU A 73 14.40 5.27 1.87
C GLU A 73 15.71 4.72 1.28
N GLY A 74 15.67 4.30 0.01
CA GLY A 74 16.77 3.59 -0.63
C GLY A 74 16.97 2.16 -0.11
N PRO A 75 17.94 1.41 -0.67
CA PRO A 75 18.09 -0.03 -0.41
C PRO A 75 18.33 -0.38 1.06
N GLY A 76 18.99 0.51 1.81
CA GLY A 76 19.35 0.28 3.21
C GLY A 76 18.22 0.48 4.21
N SER A 77 17.09 1.08 3.82
CA SER A 77 15.93 1.31 4.71
C SER A 77 16.29 1.86 6.10
N PRO A 78 17.08 2.95 6.22
CA PRO A 78 17.69 3.36 7.49
C PRO A 78 16.66 3.63 8.59
N ARG A 79 15.47 4.14 8.28
CA ARG A 79 14.42 4.38 9.29
C ARG A 79 13.76 3.09 9.79
N ALA A 80 13.99 1.94 9.16
CA ALA A 80 13.63 0.64 9.73
C ALA A 80 14.43 0.34 11.01
N GLY A 81 15.64 0.89 11.17
CA GLY A 81 16.45 0.73 12.39
C GLY A 81 15.80 1.28 13.67
N ARG A 82 14.75 2.11 13.56
CA ARG A 82 13.94 2.55 14.71
C ARG A 82 13.23 1.37 15.40
N LEU A 83 12.88 0.32 14.67
CA LEU A 83 12.27 -0.90 15.22
C LEU A 83 13.26 -1.71 16.06
N LEU A 84 14.54 -1.75 15.66
CA LEU A 84 15.61 -2.35 16.46
C LEU A 84 15.79 -1.63 17.80
N ARG A 85 15.64 -0.31 17.80
CA ARG A 85 15.82 0.56 18.98
C ARG A 85 14.60 0.62 19.90
N GLY A 86 13.52 -0.11 19.61
CA GLY A 86 12.29 -0.09 20.41
C GLY A 86 11.51 1.24 20.36
N VAL A 87 11.68 2.03 19.29
CA VAL A 87 10.93 3.31 19.11
C VAL A 87 9.43 3.06 18.92
N TYR A 88 9.06 1.92 18.35
CA TYR A 88 7.67 1.50 18.17
C TYR A 88 7.33 0.38 19.16
N LYS A 89 6.10 0.39 19.67
CA LYS A 89 5.56 -0.65 20.54
C LYS A 89 5.27 -1.96 19.79
N ALA A 90 4.95 -1.86 18.51
CA ALA A 90 4.73 -3.00 17.62
C ALA A 90 4.96 -2.60 16.16
N LEU A 91 5.25 -3.61 15.34
CA LEU A 91 5.12 -3.57 13.89
C LEU A 91 3.87 -4.36 13.50
N ILE A 92 2.92 -3.70 12.82
CA ILE A 92 1.80 -4.36 12.17
C ILE A 92 2.11 -4.43 10.68
N VAL A 93 1.94 -5.57 10.04
CA VAL A 93 2.08 -5.74 8.58
C VAL A 93 0.74 -6.16 8.02
N SER A 94 -0.01 -5.20 7.50
CA SER A 94 -1.33 -5.42 6.93
C SER A 94 -1.59 -4.44 5.78
N PRO A 95 -2.07 -4.93 4.63
CA PRO A 95 -2.09 -6.35 4.24
C PRO A 95 -0.67 -6.87 3.95
N ALA A 96 -0.44 -8.17 4.22
CA ALA A 96 0.77 -8.89 3.86
C ALA A 96 0.53 -9.81 2.64
N SER A 97 1.16 -9.49 1.51
CA SER A 97 1.15 -10.31 0.29
C SER A 97 1.86 -11.65 0.52
N GLY A 98 1.47 -12.69 -0.22
CA GLY A 98 2.16 -13.98 -0.20
C GLY A 98 3.67 -13.86 -0.43
N ASN A 99 4.10 -12.96 -1.33
CA ASN A 99 5.51 -12.67 -1.54
C ASN A 99 6.20 -12.13 -0.28
N THR A 100 5.57 -11.20 0.44
CA THR A 100 6.14 -10.68 1.70
C THR A 100 6.15 -11.76 2.78
N VAL A 101 5.10 -12.57 2.89
CA VAL A 101 5.03 -13.69 3.84
C VAL A 101 6.15 -14.70 3.54
N ALA A 102 6.30 -15.13 2.29
CA ALA A 102 7.36 -16.06 1.88
C ALA A 102 8.75 -15.48 2.19
N LYS A 103 9.03 -14.23 1.77
CA LYS A 103 10.30 -13.55 2.10
C LYS A 103 10.56 -13.52 3.60
N THR A 104 9.54 -13.25 4.41
CA THR A 104 9.64 -13.23 5.87
C THR A 104 10.02 -14.60 6.43
N VAL A 105 9.33 -15.67 5.99
CA VAL A 105 9.60 -17.05 6.43
C VAL A 105 11.03 -17.48 6.07
N TYR A 106 11.53 -17.09 4.90
CA TYR A 106 12.89 -17.40 4.45
C TYR A 106 13.95 -16.39 4.92
N GLY A 107 13.58 -15.37 5.70
CA GLY A 107 14.53 -14.37 6.22
C GLY A 107 15.09 -13.40 5.17
N ILE A 108 14.43 -13.23 4.02
CA ILE A 108 14.81 -12.27 2.98
C ILE A 108 14.35 -10.87 3.38
N ALA A 109 15.29 -9.91 3.42
CA ALA A 109 15.06 -8.53 3.82
C ALA A 109 15.49 -7.53 2.73
N ASP A 110 14.83 -7.56 1.57
CA ASP A 110 15.20 -6.81 0.36
C ASP A 110 14.22 -5.68 -0.02
N THR A 111 13.07 -5.57 0.64
CA THR A 111 12.11 -4.46 0.53
C THR A 111 12.09 -3.62 1.81
N LEU A 112 11.47 -2.44 1.78
CA LEU A 112 11.31 -1.60 2.99
C LEU A 112 10.57 -2.37 4.12
N VAL A 113 9.48 -3.06 3.78
CA VAL A 113 8.66 -3.79 4.77
C VAL A 113 9.40 -5.01 5.32
N THR A 114 10.09 -5.79 4.47
CA THR A 114 10.87 -6.93 4.95
C THR A 114 12.09 -6.50 5.78
N ASN A 115 12.69 -5.34 5.47
CA ASN A 115 13.71 -4.73 6.33
C ASN A 115 13.13 -4.33 7.70
N ALA A 116 11.95 -3.71 7.72
CA ALA A 116 11.25 -3.37 8.96
C ALA A 116 11.01 -4.63 9.83
N ILE A 117 10.53 -5.72 9.22
CA ILE A 117 10.35 -7.01 9.89
C ILE A 117 11.66 -7.53 10.49
N ALA A 118 12.74 -7.57 9.70
CA ALA A 118 14.05 -8.04 10.17
C ALA A 118 14.60 -7.19 11.33
N GLN A 119 14.42 -5.86 11.28
CA GLN A 119 14.85 -4.97 12.36
C GLN A 119 13.99 -5.12 13.62
N ALA A 120 12.67 -5.29 13.46
CA ALA A 120 11.77 -5.55 14.58
C ALA A 120 12.12 -6.87 15.28
N GLN A 121 12.41 -7.93 14.52
CA GLN A 121 12.84 -9.21 15.06
C GLN A 121 14.14 -9.08 15.86
N LYS A 122 15.16 -8.40 15.30
CA LYS A 122 16.44 -8.14 16.00
C LYS A 122 16.24 -7.35 17.29
N GLY A 123 15.34 -6.37 17.29
CA GLY A 123 15.00 -5.54 18.45
C GLY A 123 14.02 -6.14 19.44
N ARG A 124 13.49 -7.35 19.17
CA ARG A 124 12.39 -7.97 19.93
C ARG A 124 11.13 -7.09 19.98
N THR A 125 10.92 -6.24 18.99
CA THR A 125 9.66 -5.49 18.82
C THR A 125 8.60 -6.47 18.33
N PRO A 126 7.43 -6.58 18.99
CA PRO A 126 6.33 -7.44 18.56
C PRO A 126 5.92 -7.20 17.11
N ILE A 127 5.66 -8.29 16.38
CA ILE A 127 5.27 -8.26 14.97
C ILE A 127 3.91 -8.95 14.84
N TYR A 128 2.92 -8.24 14.28
CA TYR A 128 1.62 -8.77 13.90
C TYR A 128 1.49 -8.72 12.39
N MET A 129 1.02 -9.79 11.76
CA MET A 129 0.94 -9.87 10.30
C MET A 129 -0.43 -10.39 9.88
N VAL A 130 -1.01 -9.78 8.84
CA VAL A 130 -2.29 -10.20 8.25
C VAL A 130 -2.01 -10.71 6.83
N PRO A 131 -1.78 -12.03 6.64
CA PRO A 131 -1.58 -12.63 5.33
C PRO A 131 -2.84 -12.49 4.47
N THR A 132 -2.67 -12.26 3.18
CA THR A 132 -3.78 -12.14 2.23
C THR A 132 -4.16 -13.45 1.53
N ASP A 133 -3.24 -14.41 1.46
CA ASP A 133 -3.48 -15.73 0.84
C ASP A 133 -4.00 -16.73 1.88
N GLN A 134 -5.16 -16.42 2.48
CA GLN A 134 -5.83 -17.29 3.46
C GLN A 134 -6.75 -18.29 2.78
N ARG A 135 -7.03 -19.43 3.42
CA ARG A 135 -8.02 -20.40 2.93
C ARG A 135 -9.43 -19.83 3.05
N GLY A 136 -10.24 -19.97 2.00
CA GLY A 136 -11.64 -19.56 2.00
C GLY A 136 -12.03 -18.83 0.72
N PHE A 137 -13.30 -18.47 0.60
CA PHE A 137 -13.77 -17.53 -0.42
C PHE A 137 -13.60 -16.11 0.10
N THR A 138 -13.10 -15.24 -0.77
CA THR A 138 -12.90 -13.82 -0.49
C THR A 138 -13.42 -13.02 -1.68
N GLU A 139 -14.12 -11.94 -1.40
CA GLU A 139 -14.44 -10.92 -2.41
C GLU A 139 -13.39 -9.80 -2.39
N ILE A 140 -12.88 -9.45 -3.57
CA ILE A 140 -11.95 -8.33 -3.74
C ILE A 140 -12.50 -7.35 -4.77
N THR A 141 -12.35 -6.05 -4.49
CA THR A 141 -12.57 -5.03 -5.53
C THR A 141 -11.34 -4.97 -6.41
N LEU A 142 -11.49 -5.25 -7.71
CA LEU A 142 -10.38 -5.08 -8.66
C LEU A 142 -10.21 -3.61 -9.05
N PRO A 143 -8.98 -3.18 -9.39
CA PRO A 143 -8.77 -1.88 -10.02
C PRO A 143 -9.59 -1.71 -11.29
N TYR A 144 -9.88 -0.46 -11.66
CA TYR A 144 -10.56 -0.16 -12.91
C TYR A 144 -9.81 -0.76 -14.11
N ARG A 145 -10.57 -1.39 -14.99
CA ARG A 145 -10.12 -1.92 -16.27
C ARG A 145 -11.08 -1.47 -17.37
N VAL A 146 -10.57 -1.30 -18.58
CA VAL A 146 -11.43 -1.16 -19.75
C VAL A 146 -12.01 -2.54 -20.08
N ASP A 147 -13.33 -2.64 -20.10
CA ASP A 147 -13.98 -3.86 -20.58
C ASP A 147 -14.01 -3.86 -22.12
N ARG A 148 -13.22 -4.75 -22.71
CA ARG A 148 -13.10 -4.89 -24.16
C ARG A 148 -14.38 -5.39 -24.81
N SER A 149 -15.24 -6.13 -24.09
CA SER A 149 -16.47 -6.71 -24.64
C SER A 149 -17.52 -5.67 -25.01
N ILE A 150 -17.49 -4.50 -24.36
CA ILE A 150 -18.41 -3.39 -24.59
C ILE A 150 -17.74 -2.17 -25.24
N CYS A 151 -16.43 -2.25 -25.52
CA CYS A 151 -15.67 -1.13 -26.07
C CYS A 151 -16.03 -0.88 -27.54
N LYS A 152 -16.45 0.36 -27.85
CA LYS A 152 -16.87 0.77 -29.21
C LYS A 152 -15.73 1.31 -30.10
N LEU A 153 -14.49 1.30 -29.62
CA LEU A 153 -13.31 1.82 -30.35
C LEU A 153 -13.50 3.26 -30.89
N CYS A 154 -14.06 4.15 -30.05
CA CYS A 154 -14.33 5.54 -30.40
C CYS A 154 -13.07 6.30 -30.85
N LYS A 155 -13.22 7.19 -31.84
CA LYS A 155 -12.17 8.11 -32.32
C LYS A 155 -12.73 9.54 -32.37
N PRO A 156 -12.33 10.46 -31.48
CA PRO A 156 -11.35 10.28 -30.39
C PRO A 156 -11.90 9.43 -29.23
N CYS A 157 -11.00 8.76 -28.50
CA CYS A 157 -11.37 7.95 -27.33
C CYS A 157 -11.48 8.85 -26.08
N PRO A 158 -12.67 8.96 -25.47
CA PRO A 158 -12.89 9.96 -24.42
C PRO A 158 -12.18 9.55 -23.11
N VAL A 159 -12.07 8.24 -22.83
CA VAL A 159 -11.32 7.67 -21.70
C VAL A 159 -9.83 8.02 -21.74
N ILE A 160 -9.23 8.12 -22.93
CA ILE A 160 -7.82 8.53 -23.08
C ILE A 160 -7.67 10.01 -22.77
N ASN A 161 -8.55 10.84 -23.35
CA ASN A 161 -8.45 12.29 -23.24
C ASN A 161 -8.69 12.83 -21.83
N VAL A 162 -9.51 12.14 -21.03
CA VAL A 162 -9.85 12.59 -19.68
C VAL A 162 -8.79 12.21 -18.64
N CYS A 163 -7.84 11.32 -18.95
CA CYS A 163 -6.91 10.77 -17.96
C CYS A 163 -5.75 11.76 -17.66
N PRO A 164 -5.71 12.40 -16.47
CA PRO A 164 -4.68 13.39 -16.15
C PRO A 164 -3.30 12.78 -15.95
N GLN A 165 -3.22 11.47 -15.69
CA GLN A 165 -1.97 10.75 -15.45
C GLN A 165 -1.39 10.11 -16.71
N ASN A 166 -2.02 10.29 -17.87
CA ASN A 166 -1.69 9.58 -19.12
C ASN A 166 -1.56 8.05 -18.90
N ALA A 167 -2.38 7.51 -17.98
CA ALA A 167 -2.37 6.11 -17.61
C ALA A 167 -3.08 5.23 -18.65
N VAL A 168 -3.96 5.81 -19.47
CA VAL A 168 -4.69 5.06 -20.51
C VAL A 168 -3.90 5.12 -21.82
N LYS A 169 -3.52 3.95 -22.36
CA LYS A 169 -2.82 3.82 -23.64
C LYS A 169 -3.54 2.84 -24.55
N VAL A 170 -3.36 2.99 -25.86
CA VAL A 170 -3.85 2.00 -26.83
C VAL A 170 -2.86 0.85 -26.90
N LEU A 171 -3.33 -0.36 -26.61
CA LEU A 171 -2.60 -1.63 -26.74
C LEU A 171 -3.49 -2.58 -27.55
N ASP A 172 -2.93 -3.17 -28.62
CA ASP A 172 -3.66 -4.04 -29.55
C ASP A 172 -4.94 -3.41 -30.12
N GLY A 173 -4.91 -2.09 -30.34
CA GLY A 173 -6.07 -1.34 -30.82
C GLY A 173 -7.11 -0.98 -29.76
N PHE A 174 -7.00 -1.46 -28.52
CA PHE A 174 -7.92 -1.16 -27.43
C PHE A 174 -7.31 -0.22 -26.38
N PRO A 175 -8.08 0.70 -25.78
CA PRO A 175 -7.61 1.43 -24.61
C PRO A 175 -7.41 0.48 -23.43
N SER A 176 -6.28 0.65 -22.74
CA SER A 176 -5.87 -0.14 -21.58
C SER A 176 -5.28 0.77 -20.52
N ILE A 177 -5.58 0.50 -19.25
CA ILE A 177 -5.09 1.29 -18.11
C ILE A 177 -3.77 0.70 -17.62
N ASN A 178 -2.70 1.49 -17.69
CA ASN A 178 -1.45 1.22 -16.99
C ASN A 178 -1.64 1.52 -15.50
N LEU A 179 -1.78 0.45 -14.72
CA LEU A 179 -2.03 0.55 -13.28
C LEU A 179 -0.88 1.23 -12.52
N SER A 180 0.38 1.12 -12.97
CA SER A 180 1.51 1.79 -12.31
C SER A 180 1.46 3.31 -12.40
N LEU A 181 0.63 3.87 -13.30
CA LEU A 181 0.40 5.31 -13.44
C LEU A 181 -0.96 5.74 -12.87
N CYS A 182 -1.92 4.81 -12.78
CA CYS A 182 -3.27 5.11 -12.32
C CYS A 182 -3.30 5.53 -10.84
N ARG A 183 -4.07 6.59 -10.54
CA ARG A 183 -4.25 7.13 -9.18
C ARG A 183 -5.69 7.07 -8.66
N ASN A 184 -6.53 6.29 -9.35
CA ASN A 184 -7.93 6.10 -8.99
C ASN A 184 -8.76 7.40 -8.89
N CYS A 185 -8.61 8.33 -9.85
CA CYS A 185 -9.35 9.59 -9.87
C CYS A 185 -10.79 9.49 -10.42
N GLU A 186 -11.18 8.31 -10.91
CA GLU A 186 -12.54 7.99 -11.41
C GLU A 186 -13.08 8.80 -12.60
N LEU A 187 -12.33 9.80 -13.10
CA LEU A 187 -12.74 10.62 -14.25
C LEU A 187 -13.08 9.80 -15.51
N CYS A 188 -12.40 8.67 -15.71
CA CYS A 188 -12.65 7.76 -16.83
C CYS A 188 -13.95 6.95 -16.70
N VAL A 189 -14.56 6.88 -15.52
CA VAL A 189 -15.83 6.19 -15.28
C VAL A 189 -17.00 7.12 -15.61
N SER A 190 -16.84 8.42 -15.36
CA SER A 190 -17.86 9.45 -15.58
C SER A 190 -17.94 9.96 -17.03
N THR A 191 -17.30 9.27 -17.98
CA THR A 191 -17.06 9.71 -19.36
C THR A 191 -17.75 8.83 -20.39
#